data_AF-A0A0C9UX27-F1
#
_entry.id   AF-A0A0C9UX27-F1
#
_cell.length_a   1.000
_cell.length_b   1.000
_cell.length_c   1.000
_cell.angle_alpha   90.00
_cell.angle_beta   90.00
_cell.angle_gamma   90.00
#
_symmetry.space_group_name_H-M   'P 1'
#
loop_
_entity.id
_entity.type
_entity.pdbx_description
1 polymer ?
#
loop_
_entity_poly.entity_id
_entity_poly.type
_entity_poly.pdbx_seq_one_letter_code
_entity_poly.pdbx_strand_id
1 'polypeptide(L)'
;PTWVDNMEAWLRSSGLWRIVSGAFTRPTPINPPTEANAAIVDAWDIKWDKAAGWIFLMVEDNQKIHFNGIKDDPVKMWAKLKDVYLQQKPGARFNAYDYLFSCWILWRRYYQHHLYTLFWTSSIPYGVID
;
A
#
# COMPACT_ATOMS: atom_id res chain seq x y z
N PRO A 1 5.01 13.99 10.93
CA PRO A 1 5.15 14.01 9.45
C PRO A 1 5.00 12.60 8.90
N THR A 2 4.06 12.40 7.98
CA THR A 2 3.98 11.12 7.26
C THR A 2 5.07 11.08 6.19
N TRP A 3 5.49 9.89 5.79
CA TRP A 3 6.50 9.71 4.72
C TRP A 3 6.11 10.48 3.43
N VAL A 4 4.80 10.55 3.12
CA VAL A 4 4.26 11.31 1.98
C VAL A 4 4.56 12.81 2.10
N ASP A 5 4.40 13.40 3.28
CA ASP A 5 4.64 14.84 3.51
C ASP A 5 6.13 15.18 3.32
N ASN A 6 7.02 14.31 3.80
CA ASN A 6 8.47 14.48 3.66
C ASN A 6 8.91 14.36 2.18
N MET A 7 8.36 13.39 1.45
CA MET A 7 8.67 13.20 0.04
C MET A 7 8.11 14.33 -0.82
N GLU A 8 6.91 14.83 -0.51
CA GLU A 8 6.34 16.00 -1.15
C GLU A 8 7.19 17.26 -0.89
N ALA A 9 7.62 17.48 0.37
CA ALA A 9 8.51 18.59 0.70
C ALA A 9 9.84 18.53 -0.06
N TRP A 10 10.40 17.32 -0.22
CA TRP A 10 11.63 17.11 -0.99
C TRP A 10 11.44 17.32 -2.51
N LEU A 11 10.34 16.84 -3.07
CA LEU A 11 10.01 17.09 -4.49
C LEU A 11 9.75 18.59 -4.74
N ARG A 12 9.17 19.30 -3.77
CA ARG A 12 8.96 20.74 -3.81
C ARG A 12 10.26 21.50 -3.74
N SER A 13 11.17 21.15 -2.82
CA SER A 13 12.49 21.79 -2.72
C SER A 13 13.35 21.54 -3.96
N SER A 14 13.19 20.38 -4.60
CA SER A 14 13.89 20.03 -5.84
C SER A 14 13.27 20.64 -7.11
N GLY A 15 12.13 21.35 -6.99
CA GLY A 15 11.43 21.95 -8.14
C GLY A 15 10.73 20.96 -9.08
N LEU A 16 10.66 19.68 -8.71
CA LEU A 16 10.06 18.60 -9.51
C LEU A 16 8.57 18.41 -9.21
N TRP A 17 8.09 18.93 -8.07
CA TRP A 17 6.71 18.74 -7.61
C TRP A 17 5.64 19.15 -8.63
N ARG A 18 5.86 20.23 -9.38
CA ARG A 18 4.87 20.70 -10.36
C ARG A 18 4.67 19.69 -11.50
N ILE A 19 5.70 18.91 -11.83
CA ILE A 19 5.64 17.83 -12.81
C ILE A 19 4.92 16.62 -12.22
N VAL A 20 5.37 16.17 -11.04
CA VAL A 20 4.83 14.97 -10.36
C VAL A 20 3.37 15.12 -9.95
N SER A 21 2.93 16.32 -9.59
CA SER A 21 1.53 16.61 -9.26
C SER A 21 0.62 16.69 -10.48
N GLY A 22 1.17 16.65 -11.70
CA GLY A 22 0.43 16.82 -12.96
C GLY A 22 0.01 18.26 -13.24
N ALA A 23 0.40 19.23 -12.41
CA ALA A 23 0.06 20.64 -12.58
C ALA A 23 0.83 21.30 -13.76
N PHE A 24 1.97 20.73 -14.15
CA PHE A 24 2.78 21.22 -15.25
C PHE A 24 2.73 20.25 -16.43
N THR A 25 1.89 20.56 -17.41
CA THR A 25 1.73 19.77 -18.63
C THR A 25 2.91 20.00 -19.58
N ARG A 26 3.22 18.98 -20.40
CA ARG A 26 4.26 19.08 -21.43
C ARG A 26 3.97 20.26 -22.36
N PRO A 27 4.94 21.16 -22.61
CA PRO A 27 4.79 22.24 -23.57
C PRO A 27 4.45 21.68 -24.96
N THR A 28 3.47 22.26 -25.64
CA THR A 28 3.13 21.86 -27.01
C THR A 28 4.25 22.31 -27.96
N PRO A 29 4.89 21.40 -28.72
CA PRO A 29 5.89 21.79 -29.69
C PRO A 29 5.23 22.64 -30.79
N ILE A 30 5.74 23.85 -30.99
CA ILE A 30 5.34 24.73 -32.10
C ILE A 30 5.93 24.17 -33.40
N ASN A 31 5.15 24.17 -34.48
CA ASN A 31 5.58 23.77 -35.81
C ASN A 31 5.51 24.95 -36.79
N PRO A 32 6.61 25.34 -37.46
CA PRO A 32 7.95 24.75 -37.37
C PRO A 32 8.63 25.07 -36.01
N PRO A 33 9.47 24.15 -35.50
CA PRO A 33 10.12 24.32 -34.20
C PRO A 33 11.17 25.42 -34.25
N THR A 34 10.98 26.46 -33.44
CA THR A 34 12.04 27.41 -33.09
C THR A 34 13.00 26.74 -32.12
N GLU A 35 14.31 27.00 -32.23
CA GLU A 35 15.34 26.44 -31.33
C GLU A 35 15.00 26.64 -29.84
N ALA A 36 14.46 27.81 -29.48
CA ALA A 36 13.99 28.11 -28.14
C ALA A 36 12.86 27.18 -27.66
N ASN A 37 11.93 26.82 -28.54
CA ASN A 37 10.82 25.91 -28.20
C ASN A 37 11.30 24.47 -28.05
N ALA A 38 12.23 24.03 -28.90
CA ALA A 38 12.84 22.71 -28.78
C ALA A 38 13.60 22.56 -27.46
N ALA A 39 14.38 23.57 -27.06
CA ALA A 39 15.09 23.59 -25.79
C ALA A 39 14.14 23.58 -24.57
N ILE A 40 12.98 24.24 -24.65
CA ILE A 40 11.97 24.22 -23.59
C ILE A 40 11.35 22.82 -23.42
N VAL A 41 11.04 22.13 -24.53
CA VAL A 41 10.50 20.76 -24.51
C VAL A 41 11.55 19.78 -23.97
N ASP A 42 12.79 19.87 -24.43
CA ASP A 42 13.89 19.03 -23.95
C ASP A 42 14.17 19.24 -22.45
N ALA A 43 14.20 20.49 -21.99
CA ALA A 43 14.34 20.80 -20.57
C ALA A 43 13.16 20.29 -19.71
N TRP A 44 11.97 20.14 -20.31
CA TRP A 44 10.82 19.51 -19.66
C TRP A 44 11.01 17.99 -19.59
N ASP A 45 11.38 17.35 -20.69
CA ASP A 45 11.59 15.90 -20.78
C ASP A 45 12.72 15.45 -19.83
N ILE A 46 13.82 16.21 -19.73
CA ILE A 46 14.90 15.95 -18.75
C ILE A 46 14.38 15.98 -17.30
N LYS A 47 13.50 16.94 -16.97
CA LYS A 47 12.93 17.03 -15.61
C LYS A 47 11.91 15.92 -15.36
N TRP A 48 11.20 15.47 -16.38
CA TRP A 48 10.28 14.34 -16.33
C TRP A 48 11.02 13.05 -15.97
N ASP A 49 12.09 12.73 -16.70
CA ASP A 49 12.93 11.55 -16.46
C ASP A 49 13.61 11.61 -15.09
N LYS A 50 14.12 12.80 -14.73
CA LYS A 50 14.71 13.02 -13.40
C LYS A 50 13.69 12.76 -12.30
N ALA A 51 12.45 13.22 -12.45
CA ALA A 51 11.40 12.97 -11.46
C ALA A 51 11.08 11.48 -11.32
N ALA A 52 10.96 10.75 -12.44
CA ALA A 52 10.74 9.31 -12.42
C ALA A 52 11.87 8.55 -11.71
N GLY A 53 13.12 8.89 -12.03
CA GLY A 53 14.31 8.30 -11.40
C GLY A 53 14.36 8.53 -9.90
N TRP A 54 14.08 9.75 -9.44
CA TRP A 54 14.07 10.06 -8.01
C TRP A 54 12.95 9.36 -7.25
N ILE A 55 11.75 9.27 -7.83
CA ILE A 55 10.66 8.52 -7.21
C ILE A 55 11.05 7.04 -7.08
N PHE A 56 11.67 6.46 -8.10
CA PHE A 56 12.16 5.08 -8.04
C PHE A 56 13.23 4.88 -6.95
N LEU A 57 14.16 5.83 -6.79
CA LEU A 57 15.23 5.75 -5.80
C LEU A 57 14.74 5.93 -4.35
N MET A 58 13.73 6.77 -4.13
CA MET A 58 13.20 7.06 -2.80
C MET A 58 12.27 5.97 -2.24
N VAL A 59 11.85 5.04 -3.10
CA VAL A 59 10.92 3.96 -2.73
C VAL A 59 11.69 2.74 -2.28
N GLU A 60 11.21 2.11 -1.20
CA GLU A 60 11.75 0.87 -0.67
C GLU A 60 11.71 -0.27 -1.70
N ASP A 61 12.72 -1.15 -1.68
CA ASP A 61 12.87 -2.22 -2.68
C ASP A 61 11.67 -3.18 -2.75
N ASN A 62 11.02 -3.44 -1.62
CA ASN A 62 9.80 -4.24 -1.53
C ASN A 62 8.61 -3.64 -2.30
N GLN A 63 8.53 -2.31 -2.44
CA GLN A 63 7.45 -1.60 -3.11
C GLN A 63 7.74 -1.35 -4.59
N LYS A 64 9.01 -1.48 -5.03
CA LYS A 64 9.42 -1.28 -6.44
C LYS A 64 8.72 -2.26 -7.40
N ILE A 65 8.24 -3.40 -6.91
CA ILE A 65 7.44 -4.36 -7.69
C ILE A 65 6.19 -3.70 -8.30
N HIS A 66 5.62 -2.70 -7.61
CA HIS A 66 4.41 -2.00 -8.06
C HIS A 66 4.68 -1.00 -9.19
N PHE A 67 5.95 -0.72 -9.50
CA PHE A 67 6.34 0.17 -10.58
C PHE A 67 6.58 -0.53 -11.92
N ASN A 68 6.39 -1.84 -12.01
CA ASN A 68 6.57 -2.55 -13.26
C ASN A 68 5.54 -2.06 -14.32
N GLY A 69 6.02 -1.58 -15.46
CA GLY A 69 5.18 -1.01 -16.53
C GLY A 69 4.72 0.44 -16.34
N ILE A 70 5.09 1.12 -15.24
CA ILE A 70 4.77 2.54 -15.00
C ILE A 70 6.01 3.41 -14.70
N LYS A 71 7.21 2.89 -14.97
CA LYS A 71 8.49 3.54 -14.61
C LYS A 71 8.73 4.87 -15.33
N ASP A 72 8.11 5.07 -16.49
CA ASP A 72 8.32 6.24 -17.32
C ASP A 72 7.30 7.36 -17.04
N ASP A 73 6.32 7.12 -16.15
CA ASP A 73 5.26 8.07 -15.81
C ASP A 73 5.30 8.44 -14.31
N PRO A 74 6.06 9.50 -13.94
CA PRO A 74 6.19 9.96 -12.55
C PRO A 74 4.84 10.31 -11.89
N VAL A 75 3.82 10.73 -12.67
CA VAL A 75 2.49 11.05 -12.13
C VAL A 75 1.77 9.78 -11.71
N LYS A 76 1.78 8.75 -12.56
CA LYS A 76 1.22 7.44 -12.22
C LYS A 76 1.99 6.75 -11.10
N MET A 77 3.32 6.85 -11.10
CA MET A 77 4.16 6.33 -10.01
C MET A 77 3.76 6.96 -8.67
N TRP A 78 3.63 8.29 -8.62
CA TRP A 78 3.23 9.01 -7.41
C TRP A 78 1.82 8.65 -6.94
N ALA A 79 0.85 8.52 -7.86
CA ALA A 79 -0.50 8.09 -7.54
C ALA A 79 -0.53 6.66 -6.95
N LYS A 80 0.21 5.73 -7.57
CA LYS A 80 0.26 4.34 -7.11
C LYS A 80 0.94 4.20 -5.75
N LEU A 81 1.95 5.02 -5.52
CA LEU A 81 2.69 5.07 -4.26
C LEU A 81 1.82 5.56 -3.10
N LYS A 82 0.99 6.60 -3.32
CA LYS A 82 -0.01 7.01 -2.33
C LYS A 82 -0.99 5.90 -2.00
N ASP A 83 -1.49 5.19 -3.01
CA ASP A 83 -2.40 4.04 -2.85
C ASP A 83 -1.77 2.94 -1.99
N VAL A 84 -0.55 2.53 -2.30
CA VAL A 84 0.23 1.53 -1.55
C VAL A 84 0.44 1.96 -0.08
N TYR A 85 0.87 3.20 0.16
CA TYR A 85 1.06 3.71 1.53
C TYR A 85 -0.25 3.84 2.31
N LEU A 86 -1.35 4.19 1.63
CA LEU A 86 -2.68 4.20 2.23
C LEU A 86 -3.18 2.78 2.54
N GLN A 87 -2.82 1.79 1.72
CA GLN A 87 -3.14 0.36 1.92
C GLN A 87 -2.31 -0.32 3.02
N GLN A 88 -1.15 0.19 3.40
CA GLN A 88 -0.44 -0.32 4.60
C GLN A 88 -1.13 0.09 5.91
N LYS A 89 -1.83 1.24 5.94
CA LYS A 89 -2.50 1.74 7.15
C LYS A 89 -3.73 0.95 7.64
N PRO A 90 -4.48 0.13 6.87
CA PRO A 90 -5.62 -0.64 7.37
C PRO A 90 -5.25 -2.07 7.82
N GLY A 91 -4.14 -2.65 7.33
CA GLY A 91 -3.81 -4.07 7.53
C GLY A 91 -3.39 -4.46 8.96
N ALA A 92 -2.82 -3.53 9.73
CA ALA A 92 -2.41 -3.80 11.12
C ALA A 92 -3.58 -3.81 12.13
N ARG A 93 -4.77 -3.31 11.74
CA ARG A 93 -5.91 -3.15 12.66
C ARG A 93 -6.91 -4.30 12.63
N PHE A 94 -6.95 -5.07 11.55
CA PHE A 94 -7.88 -6.20 11.44
C PHE A 94 -7.36 -7.49 12.08
N ASN A 95 -6.04 -7.66 12.24
CA ASN A 95 -5.47 -8.88 12.80
C ASN A 95 -5.56 -8.97 14.35
N ALA A 96 -6.04 -7.94 15.05
CA ALA A 96 -6.23 -7.99 16.50
C ALA A 96 -7.62 -8.54 16.89
N TYR A 97 -8.62 -8.40 16.01
CA TYR A 97 -9.98 -8.86 16.31
C TYR A 97 -10.19 -10.35 16.01
N ASP A 98 -9.50 -10.91 15.01
CA ASP A 98 -9.68 -12.32 14.65
C ASP A 98 -9.21 -13.28 15.77
N TYR A 99 -8.13 -12.94 16.49
CA TYR A 99 -7.72 -13.70 17.68
C TYR A 99 -8.71 -13.55 18.85
N LEU A 100 -9.32 -12.37 19.01
CA LEU A 100 -10.27 -12.10 20.08
C LEU A 100 -11.59 -12.89 19.88
N PHE A 101 -12.09 -12.94 18.64
CA PHE A 101 -13.30 -13.69 18.29
C PHE A 101 -13.06 -15.20 18.19
N SER A 102 -11.87 -15.64 17.75
CA SER A 102 -11.49 -17.05 17.72
C SER A 102 -11.42 -17.67 19.11
N CYS A 103 -10.89 -16.94 20.11
CA CYS A 103 -10.80 -17.42 21.49
C CYS A 103 -12.19 -17.66 22.10
N TRP A 104 -13.15 -16.76 21.84
CA TRP A 104 -14.53 -16.89 22.31
C TRP A 104 -15.27 -18.09 21.70
N ILE A 105 -15.08 -18.35 20.41
CA ILE A 105 -15.71 -19.49 19.72
C ILE A 105 -15.12 -20.82 20.20
N LEU A 106 -13.80 -20.87 20.47
CA LEU A 106 -13.12 -22.05 20.99
C LEU A 106 -13.54 -22.35 22.44
N TRP A 107 -13.66 -21.35 23.30
CA TRP A 107 -14.17 -21.52 24.67
C TRP A 107 -15.60 -22.04 24.71
N ARG A 108 -16.48 -21.52 23.83
CA ARG A 108 -17.87 -21.98 23.74
C ARG A 108 -17.97 -23.46 23.33
N ARG A 109 -17.12 -23.92 22.40
CA ARG A 109 -17.07 -25.33 22.00
C ARG A 109 -16.51 -26.24 23.10
N TYR A 110 -15.48 -25.79 23.82
CA TYR A 110 -14.83 -26.58 24.87
C TYR A 110 -15.74 -26.79 26.10
N TYR A 111 -16.41 -25.74 26.57
CA TYR A 111 -17.31 -25.84 27.74
C TYR A 111 -18.56 -26.68 27.47
N GLN A 112 -19.10 -26.60 26.26
CA GLN A 112 -20.28 -27.36 25.91
C GLN A 112 -19.97 -28.87 25.83
N HIS A 113 -18.83 -29.26 25.25
CA HIS A 113 -18.42 -30.66 25.20
C HIS A 113 -18.11 -31.26 26.59
N HIS A 114 -17.49 -30.50 27.50
CA HIS A 114 -17.16 -30.99 28.85
C HIS A 114 -18.38 -31.15 29.76
N LEU A 115 -19.45 -30.37 29.55
CA LEU A 115 -20.70 -30.55 30.30
C LEU A 115 -21.50 -31.76 29.78
N TYR A 116 -21.48 -32.05 28.48
CA TYR A 116 -22.15 -33.23 27.93
C TYR A 116 -21.45 -34.55 28.29
N THR A 117 -20.11 -34.58 28.40
CA THR A 117 -19.39 -35.81 28.75
C THR A 117 -19.53 -36.20 30.22
N LEU A 118 -19.64 -35.23 31.14
CA LEU A 118 -19.88 -35.51 32.57
C LEU A 118 -21.32 -35.93 32.88
N PHE A 119 -22.29 -35.53 32.05
CA PHE A 119 -23.68 -35.94 32.19
C PHE A 119 -23.99 -37.31 31.55
N TRP A 120 -23.16 -37.76 30.60
CA TRP A 120 -23.37 -39.05 29.89
C TRP A 120 -22.55 -40.21 30.49
N THR A 121 -21.46 -39.95 31.21
CA THR A 121 -20.71 -41.01 31.93
C THR A 121 -21.30 -41.37 33.29
N SER A 122 -22.24 -40.57 33.81
CA SER A 122 -22.97 -40.83 35.06
C SER A 122 -24.25 -41.65 34.88
N SER A 123 -24.59 -42.06 33.64
CA SER A 123 -25.82 -42.81 33.31
C SER A 123 -25.57 -44.23 32.77
N ILE A 124 -24.40 -44.82 33.00
CA ILE A 124 -24.18 -46.25 32.74
C ILE A 124 -24.45 -47.02 34.04
N PRO A 125 -25.57 -47.76 34.21
CA PRO A 125 -25.71 -48.69 35.31
C PRO A 125 -24.74 -49.85 35.08
N TYR A 126 -23.78 -50.00 35.99
CA TYR A 126 -23.02 -51.24 36.12
C TYR A 126 -24.01 -52.36 36.49
N GLY A 127 -24.28 -53.25 35.53
CA GLY A 127 -24.98 -54.50 35.78
C GLY A 127 -24.18 -55.32 36.79
N VAL A 128 -24.81 -55.57 37.94
CA VAL A 128 -24.30 -56.44 39.01
C VAL A 128 -24.39 -57.90 38.53
N ILE A 129 -23.30 -58.60 38.81
CA ILE A 129 -23.08 -60.04 38.71
C ILE A 129 -24.10 -60.77 39.59
N ASP A 130 -24.79 -61.76 39.04
CA ASP A 130 -25.20 -63.01 39.71
C ASP A 130 -25.21 -64.13 38.65
#